data_AF-A0A355DH59-F1
#
_entry.id   AF-A0A355DH59-F1
#
_cell.length_a   1.000
_cell.length_b   1.000
_cell.length_c   1.000
_cell.angle_alpha   90.00
_cell.angle_beta   90.00
_cell.angle_gamma   90.00
#
_symmetry.space_group_name_H-M   'P 1'
#
loop_
_entity.id
_entity.type
_entity.pdbx_description
1 polymer ?
#
loop_
_entity_poly.entity_id
_entity_poly.type
_entity_poly.pdbx_seq_one_letter_code
_entity_poly.pdbx_strand_id
1 'polypeptide(L)'
;VVSAVLDSPFPPHVDAYDSLPAGAVAAVDAAFDRCNRLDACAPDLGATLDTLLDRLDEAPTAVTTRSRSALLLDDVTFARLLTSALAHPDGPSLVPEAVVLAGAGRLAQAVAILEDLGPTGRAVGDQVSEGAQLSSECADEVPFNRFDDPPGPRPLAAAVAGAGTDVLALCRIWEVSPSSATADQPVYSEVDVLLLTGRLDPVTPTAWAGATAEHLP
;
A
#
# COMPACT_ATOMS: atom_id res chain seq x y z
N VAL A 1 17.69 -5.15 25.00
CA VAL A 1 16.96 -3.92 24.63
C VAL A 1 16.49 -3.29 25.93
N VAL A 2 16.71 -1.99 26.14
CA VAL A 2 16.26 -1.28 27.37
C VAL A 2 15.07 -0.35 27.10
N SER A 3 14.83 -0.06 25.82
CA SER A 3 13.66 0.61 25.26
C SER A 3 13.68 0.39 23.75
N ALA A 4 12.52 0.48 23.10
CA ALA A 4 12.40 0.41 21.65
C ALA A 4 11.44 1.48 21.11
N VAL A 5 11.68 1.92 19.88
CA VAL A 5 10.73 2.72 19.11
C VAL A 5 10.44 1.94 17.84
N LEU A 6 9.17 1.61 17.59
CA LEU A 6 8.73 0.98 16.35
C LEU A 6 7.94 2.02 15.56
N ASP A 7 8.52 2.47 14.44
CA ASP A 7 7.88 3.37 13.51
C ASP A 7 7.30 2.58 12.35
N SER A 8 5.98 2.71 12.12
CA SER A 8 5.25 1.94 11.12
C SER A 8 5.43 0.42 11.33
N PRO A 9 4.99 -0.14 12.48
CA PRO A 9 5.23 -1.54 12.80
C PRO A 9 4.52 -2.49 11.82
N PHE A 10 5.25 -3.54 11.42
CA PHE A 10 4.74 -4.69 10.68
C PHE A 10 4.62 -5.88 11.67
N PRO A 11 3.46 -6.08 12.31
CA PRO A 11 3.26 -7.12 13.33
C PRO A 11 3.32 -8.52 12.70
N PRO A 12 4.14 -9.44 13.22
CA PRO A 12 4.32 -10.74 12.56
C PRO A 12 3.10 -11.66 12.58
N HIS A 13 2.14 -11.43 13.50
CA HIS A 13 0.95 -12.27 13.70
C HIS A 13 -0.28 -11.77 12.92
N VAL A 14 -0.08 -10.80 12.04
CA VAL A 14 -1.12 -10.25 11.20
C VAL A 14 -0.85 -10.72 9.79
N ASP A 15 -1.82 -11.43 9.22
CA ASP A 15 -1.85 -11.81 7.81
C ASP A 15 -1.85 -10.51 6.97
N ALA A 16 -0.66 -10.04 6.57
CA ALA A 16 -0.46 -8.72 6.02
C ALA A 16 -1.13 -8.58 4.65
N TYR A 17 -0.99 -9.57 3.76
CA TYR A 17 -1.61 -9.55 2.44
C TYR A 17 -3.13 -9.65 2.49
N ASP A 18 -3.68 -10.37 3.48
CA ASP A 18 -5.13 -10.49 3.66
C ASP A 18 -5.73 -9.23 4.32
N SER A 19 -5.01 -8.59 5.25
CA SER A 19 -5.49 -7.42 5.99
C SER A 19 -5.21 -6.05 5.34
N LEU A 20 -4.14 -5.94 4.54
CA LEU A 20 -3.72 -4.69 3.90
C LEU A 20 -4.79 -4.05 3.00
N PRO A 21 -5.60 -4.79 2.19
CA PRO A 21 -6.65 -4.17 1.38
C PRO A 21 -7.61 -3.27 2.17
N ALA A 22 -8.08 -3.74 3.32
CA ALA A 22 -8.97 -2.96 4.17
C ALA A 22 -8.26 -1.75 4.80
N GLY A 23 -7.00 -1.93 5.21
CA GLY A 23 -6.18 -0.86 5.78
C GLY A 23 -5.84 0.24 4.78
N ALA A 24 -5.50 -0.13 3.54
CA ALA A 24 -5.22 0.81 2.45
C ALA A 24 -6.46 1.64 2.09
N VAL A 25 -7.64 1.00 2.02
CA VAL A 25 -8.92 1.73 1.84
C VAL A 25 -9.14 2.72 2.98
N ALA A 26 -8.95 2.31 4.23
CA ALA A 26 -9.15 3.19 5.38
C ALA A 26 -8.20 4.40 5.35
N ALA A 27 -6.94 4.22 4.95
CA ALA A 27 -5.96 5.30 4.82
C ALA A 27 -6.35 6.30 3.72
N VAL A 28 -6.76 5.80 2.54
CA VAL A 28 -7.19 6.65 1.41
C VAL A 28 -8.49 7.40 1.73
N ASP A 29 -9.49 6.71 2.30
CA ASP A 29 -10.75 7.34 2.70
C ASP A 29 -10.50 8.41 3.77
N ALA A 30 -9.59 8.18 4.73
CA ALA A 30 -9.22 9.18 5.72
C ALA A 30 -8.52 10.42 5.11
N ALA A 31 -7.75 10.23 4.02
CA ALA A 31 -7.15 11.34 3.27
C ALA A 31 -8.22 12.15 2.52
N PHE A 32 -9.18 11.48 1.89
CA PHE A 32 -10.31 12.14 1.23
C PHE A 32 -11.22 12.86 2.23
N ASP A 33 -11.52 12.26 3.37
CA ASP A 33 -12.28 12.89 4.45
C ASP A 33 -11.59 14.15 4.99
N ARG A 34 -10.25 14.15 5.04
CA ARG A 34 -9.48 15.34 5.40
C ARG A 34 -9.62 16.43 4.33
N CYS A 35 -9.51 16.06 3.06
CA CYS A 35 -9.70 16.99 1.95
C CYS A 35 -11.10 17.60 1.97
N ASN A 36 -12.15 16.79 2.12
CA ASN A 36 -13.56 17.21 2.14
C ASN A 36 -13.93 18.23 3.23
N ARG A 37 -13.05 18.47 4.21
CA ARG A 37 -13.20 19.54 5.22
C ARG A 37 -12.76 20.91 4.72
N LEU A 38 -12.17 20.98 3.53
CA LEU A 38 -11.71 22.20 2.88
C LEU A 38 -12.66 22.54 1.73
N ASP A 39 -13.08 23.81 1.64
CA ASP A 39 -13.99 24.26 0.58
C ASP A 39 -13.44 24.07 -0.85
N ALA A 40 -12.11 24.00 -0.98
CA ALA A 40 -11.43 23.82 -2.25
C ALA A 40 -11.37 22.35 -2.72
N CYS A 41 -11.79 21.39 -1.88
CA CYS A 41 -11.74 19.98 -2.24
C CYS A 41 -12.84 19.60 -3.23
N ALA A 42 -12.50 18.75 -4.20
CA ALA A 42 -13.50 18.19 -5.10
C ALA A 42 -14.42 17.23 -4.32
N PRO A 43 -15.75 17.25 -4.56
CA PRO A 43 -16.65 16.28 -3.96
C PRO A 43 -16.45 14.88 -4.57
N ASP A 44 -16.99 13.86 -3.89
CA ASP A 44 -17.13 12.49 -4.42
C ASP A 44 -15.82 11.81 -4.87
N LEU A 45 -14.69 12.14 -4.23
CA LEU A 45 -13.37 11.56 -4.53
C LEU A 45 -13.36 10.02 -4.46
N GLY A 46 -14.02 9.44 -3.45
CA GLY A 46 -14.11 7.98 -3.31
C GLY A 46 -14.80 7.31 -4.50
N ALA A 47 -15.97 7.82 -4.90
CA ALA A 47 -16.68 7.30 -6.07
C ALA A 47 -15.93 7.55 -7.39
N THR A 48 -15.21 8.67 -7.48
CA THR A 48 -14.35 8.98 -8.63
C THR A 48 -13.21 7.98 -8.75
N LEU A 49 -12.55 7.66 -7.62
CA LEU A 49 -11.47 6.67 -7.58
C LEU A 49 -12.00 5.26 -7.91
N ASP A 50 -13.11 4.84 -7.31
CA ASP A 50 -13.69 3.53 -7.55
C ASP A 50 -14.05 3.34 -9.03
N THR A 51 -14.73 4.33 -9.64
CA THR A 51 -15.08 4.31 -11.07
C THR A 51 -13.85 4.29 -11.97
N LEU A 52 -12.78 4.96 -11.57
CA LEU A 52 -11.53 4.98 -12.31
C LEU A 52 -10.86 3.60 -12.28
N LEU A 53 -10.78 2.97 -11.11
CA LEU A 53 -10.17 1.66 -10.94
C LEU A 53 -10.93 0.58 -11.71
N ASP A 54 -12.27 0.56 -11.64
CA ASP A 54 -13.10 -0.37 -12.44
C ASP A 54 -12.80 -0.26 -13.94
N ARG A 55 -12.65 0.97 -14.46
CA ARG A 55 -12.32 1.19 -15.88
C ARG A 55 -10.91 0.73 -16.24
N LEU A 56 -9.95 0.90 -15.33
CA LEU A 56 -8.56 0.52 -15.57
C LEU A 56 -8.36 -1.00 -15.48
N ASP A 57 -9.14 -1.69 -14.65
CA ASP A 57 -9.21 -3.16 -14.61
C ASP A 57 -9.78 -3.70 -15.94
N GLU A 58 -10.91 -3.17 -16.40
CA GLU A 58 -11.53 -3.59 -17.66
C GLU A 58 -10.70 -3.25 -18.91
N ALA A 59 -10.02 -2.09 -18.90
CA ALA A 59 -9.30 -1.56 -20.04
C ALA A 59 -7.99 -0.85 -19.63
N PRO A 60 -6.91 -1.61 -19.37
CA PRO A 60 -5.59 -1.05 -19.09
C PRO A 60 -5.14 -0.09 -20.19
N THR A 61 -4.69 1.09 -19.80
CA THR A 61 -4.42 2.20 -20.71
C THR A 61 -2.93 2.54 -20.74
N ALA A 62 -2.34 2.64 -21.93
CA ALA A 62 -0.96 3.10 -22.08
C ALA A 62 -0.87 4.61 -21.80
N VAL A 63 -0.03 4.99 -20.85
CA VAL A 63 0.21 6.37 -20.42
C VAL A 63 1.69 6.72 -20.62
N THR A 64 1.97 7.93 -21.12
CA THR A 64 3.35 8.42 -21.21
C THR A 64 3.80 9.00 -19.88
N THR A 65 4.86 8.45 -19.30
CA THR A 65 5.47 8.91 -18.06
C THR A 65 6.34 10.15 -18.28
N ARG A 66 6.84 10.77 -17.20
CA ARG A 66 7.78 11.88 -17.30
C ARG A 66 9.12 11.51 -17.95
N SER A 67 9.56 10.26 -17.81
CA SER A 67 10.77 9.75 -18.48
C SER A 67 10.56 9.50 -19.98
N ARG A 68 9.36 9.80 -20.51
CA ARG A 68 8.93 9.52 -21.88
C ARG A 68 8.89 8.03 -22.21
N SER A 69 8.78 7.18 -21.20
CA SER A 69 8.43 5.77 -21.38
C SER A 69 6.92 5.59 -21.44
N ALA A 70 6.48 4.50 -22.08
CA ALA A 70 5.10 4.05 -21.96
C ALA A 70 4.96 3.20 -20.68
N LEU A 71 3.99 3.53 -19.84
CA LEU A 71 3.53 2.74 -18.71
C LEU A 71 2.16 2.17 -19.07
N LEU A 72 2.00 0.85 -18.98
CA LEU A 72 0.67 0.24 -19.02
C LEU A 72 0.04 0.49 -17.65
N LEU A 73 -1.03 1.28 -17.62
CA LEU A 73 -1.72 1.64 -16.39
C LEU A 73 -3.02 0.82 -16.29
N ASP A 74 -3.01 -0.19 -15.42
CA ASP A 74 -4.19 -0.89 -14.92
C ASP A 74 -4.57 -0.37 -13.52
N ASP A 75 -5.58 -0.98 -12.92
CA ASP A 75 -6.10 -0.66 -11.58
C ASP A 75 -5.04 -0.90 -10.50
N VAL A 76 -4.35 -2.05 -10.53
CA VAL A 76 -3.28 -2.42 -9.58
C VAL A 76 -2.14 -1.41 -9.63
N THR A 77 -1.67 -1.04 -10.84
CA THR A 77 -0.60 -0.07 -11.04
C THR A 77 -1.01 1.31 -10.55
N PHE A 78 -2.23 1.76 -10.85
CA PHE A 78 -2.72 3.05 -10.37
C PHE A 78 -2.90 3.08 -8.85
N ALA A 79 -3.49 2.02 -8.27
CA ALA A 79 -3.63 1.87 -6.82
C ALA A 79 -2.28 1.91 -6.12
N ARG A 80 -1.27 1.19 -6.63
CA ARG A 80 0.09 1.21 -6.09
C ARG A 80 0.73 2.60 -6.16
N LEU A 81 0.58 3.31 -7.28
CA LEU A 81 1.07 4.68 -7.41
C LEU A 81 0.40 5.61 -6.39
N LEU A 82 -0.92 5.47 -6.23
CA LEU A 82 -1.73 6.27 -5.31
C LEU A 82 -1.35 6.02 -3.84
N THR A 83 -1.25 4.75 -3.42
CA THR A 83 -0.87 4.41 -2.04
C THR A 83 0.58 4.77 -1.74
N SER A 84 1.51 4.55 -2.69
CA SER A 84 2.90 4.99 -2.54
C SER A 84 3.00 6.50 -2.37
N ALA A 85 2.24 7.27 -3.15
CA ALA A 85 2.22 8.72 -3.05
C ALA A 85 1.61 9.20 -1.72
N LEU A 86 0.59 8.50 -1.20
CA LEU A 86 -0.04 8.85 0.08
C LEU A 86 0.92 8.66 1.28
N ALA A 87 1.88 7.73 1.18
CA ALA A 87 2.93 7.56 2.17
C ALA A 87 3.94 8.74 2.22
N HIS A 88 3.94 9.61 1.21
CA HIS A 88 4.78 10.83 1.20
C HIS A 88 4.13 11.96 2.04
N PRO A 89 4.91 12.84 2.70
CA PRO A 89 4.37 13.97 3.46
C PRO A 89 3.41 14.89 2.68
N ASP A 90 3.65 15.08 1.38
CA ASP A 90 2.80 15.88 0.48
C ASP A 90 1.62 15.08 -0.12
N GLY A 91 1.61 13.76 0.05
CA GLY A 91 0.60 12.82 -0.43
C GLY A 91 -0.84 13.23 -0.10
N PRO A 92 -1.17 13.58 1.16
CA PRO A 92 -2.53 13.96 1.54
C PRO A 92 -3.12 15.15 0.76
N SER A 93 -2.29 16.01 0.16
CA SER A 93 -2.76 17.13 -0.66
C SER A 93 -2.83 16.77 -2.15
N LEU A 94 -1.87 15.99 -2.63
CA LEU A 94 -1.68 15.73 -4.06
C LEU A 94 -2.40 14.47 -4.56
N VAL A 95 -2.67 13.49 -3.70
CA VAL A 95 -3.47 12.31 -4.05
C VAL A 95 -4.90 12.70 -4.48
N PRO A 96 -5.65 13.55 -3.74
CA PRO A 96 -6.94 14.06 -4.20
C PRO A 96 -6.86 14.74 -5.57
N GLU A 97 -5.83 15.56 -5.81
CA GLU A 97 -5.63 16.24 -7.10
C GLU A 97 -5.40 15.24 -8.24
N ALA A 98 -4.57 14.22 -8.02
CA ALA A 98 -4.31 13.18 -9.01
C ALA A 98 -5.59 12.40 -9.36
N VAL A 99 -6.45 12.10 -8.38
CA VAL A 99 -7.74 11.43 -8.61
C VAL A 99 -8.68 12.31 -9.44
N VAL A 100 -8.76 13.62 -9.15
CA VAL A 100 -9.55 14.56 -9.96
C VAL A 100 -9.06 14.61 -11.41
N LEU A 101 -7.74 14.70 -11.61
CA LEU A 101 -7.15 14.71 -12.95
C LEU A 101 -7.45 13.42 -13.71
N ALA A 102 -7.29 12.28 -13.05
CA ALA A 102 -7.54 10.97 -13.65
C ALA A 102 -9.03 10.78 -14.00
N GLY A 103 -9.94 11.18 -13.10
CA GLY A 103 -11.39 11.18 -13.36
C GLY A 103 -11.80 12.07 -14.54
N ALA A 104 -11.06 13.15 -14.79
CA ALA A 104 -11.23 14.01 -15.97
C ALA A 104 -10.52 13.48 -17.24
N GLY A 105 -9.99 12.25 -17.23
CA GLY A 105 -9.30 11.62 -18.35
C GLY A 105 -7.85 12.10 -18.55
N ARG A 106 -7.28 12.88 -17.63
CA ARG A 106 -5.90 13.39 -17.70
C ARG A 106 -4.91 12.43 -17.03
N LEU A 107 -4.97 11.14 -17.39
CA LEU A 107 -4.19 10.06 -16.75
C LEU A 107 -2.68 10.33 -16.70
N ALA A 108 -2.09 10.83 -17.79
CA ALA A 108 -0.65 11.16 -17.83
C ALA A 108 -0.24 12.21 -16.79
N GLN A 109 -1.14 13.14 -16.46
CA GLN A 109 -0.86 14.20 -15.49
C GLN A 109 -1.05 13.70 -14.06
N ALA A 110 -2.08 12.88 -13.83
CA ALA A 110 -2.27 12.19 -12.57
C ALA A 110 -1.05 11.30 -12.24
N VAL A 111 -0.62 10.46 -13.18
CA VAL A 111 0.58 9.62 -13.04
C VAL A 111 1.82 10.47 -12.78
N ALA A 112 1.99 11.58 -13.50
CA ALA A 112 3.13 12.46 -13.29
C ALA A 112 3.18 13.02 -11.85
N ILE A 113 2.05 13.39 -11.24
CA ILE A 113 2.00 13.83 -9.83
C ILE A 113 2.38 12.67 -8.90
N LEU A 114 1.74 11.51 -9.07
CA LEU A 114 1.97 10.36 -8.18
C LEU A 114 3.41 9.84 -8.25
N GLU A 115 4.02 9.81 -9.44
CA GLU A 115 5.42 9.44 -9.62
C GLU A 115 6.39 10.41 -8.92
N ASP A 116 6.00 11.67 -8.64
CA ASP A 116 6.89 12.65 -7.99
C ASP A 116 7.04 12.38 -6.51
N LEU A 117 5.99 11.82 -5.94
CA LEU A 117 5.85 11.49 -4.54
C LEU A 117 6.27 10.05 -4.24
N GLY A 118 6.37 9.23 -5.27
CA GLY A 118 6.93 7.89 -5.15
C GLY A 118 8.35 7.95 -4.58
N PRO A 119 8.81 6.90 -3.88
CA PRO A 119 10.11 6.90 -3.23
C PRO A 119 11.24 7.27 -4.21
N THR A 120 11.98 8.32 -3.85
CA THR A 120 13.08 8.92 -4.63
C THR A 120 14.39 8.14 -4.54
N GLY A 121 14.41 6.98 -3.85
CA GLY A 121 15.59 6.13 -3.64
C GLY A 121 16.00 5.24 -4.82
N ARG A 122 15.34 5.34 -5.98
CA ARG A 122 15.62 4.48 -7.14
C ARG A 122 16.83 4.95 -7.95
N ALA A 123 18.04 4.67 -7.44
CA ALA A 123 19.28 4.76 -8.21
C ALA A 123 19.56 3.44 -8.99
N VAL A 124 20.44 3.48 -9.99
CA VAL A 124 20.76 2.34 -10.87
C VAL A 124 21.63 1.29 -10.14
N GLY A 125 21.13 0.06 -10.05
CA GLY A 125 21.62 -1.09 -9.26
C GLY A 125 20.46 -1.72 -8.47
N ASP A 126 20.57 -2.95 -7.92
CA ASP A 126 19.58 -3.50 -6.95
C ASP A 126 19.68 -2.72 -5.62
N GLN A 127 19.18 -1.48 -5.62
CA GLN A 127 19.28 -0.54 -4.48
C GLN A 127 18.31 -0.88 -3.35
N VAL A 128 17.35 -1.76 -3.60
CA VAL A 128 16.29 -2.14 -2.65
C VAL A 128 16.50 -3.54 -2.08
N SER A 129 17.54 -4.25 -2.53
CA SER A 129 17.75 -5.66 -2.20
C SER A 129 16.47 -6.45 -2.46
N GLU A 130 15.88 -6.28 -3.64
CA GLU A 130 14.58 -6.87 -4.04
C GLU A 130 14.58 -8.38 -3.83
N GLY A 131 15.71 -9.05 -4.13
CA GLY A 131 15.86 -10.47 -3.87
C GLY A 131 15.88 -10.83 -2.38
N ALA A 132 16.43 -9.96 -1.52
CA ALA A 132 16.42 -10.16 -0.07
C ALA A 132 15.02 -9.88 0.52
N GLN A 133 14.36 -8.82 0.07
CA GLN A 133 12.96 -8.53 0.41
C GLN A 133 12.09 -9.73 0.04
N LEU A 134 12.14 -10.17 -1.23
CA LEU A 134 11.34 -11.31 -1.69
C LEU A 134 11.68 -12.58 -0.90
N SER A 135 12.95 -12.80 -0.53
CA SER A 135 13.32 -13.94 0.32
C SER A 135 12.68 -13.90 1.71
N SER A 136 12.58 -12.71 2.33
CA SER A 136 11.90 -12.57 3.62
C SER A 136 10.38 -12.69 3.47
N GLU A 137 9.77 -12.00 2.51
CA GLU A 137 8.32 -12.09 2.22
C GLU A 137 7.88 -13.55 2.00
N CYS A 138 8.60 -14.29 1.15
CA CYS A 138 8.26 -15.66 0.82
C CYS A 138 8.50 -16.66 1.96
N ALA A 139 9.42 -16.36 2.89
CA ALA A 139 9.71 -17.22 4.04
C ALA A 139 8.81 -16.90 5.24
N ASP A 140 8.61 -15.61 5.52
CA ASP A 140 8.16 -15.10 6.80
C ASP A 140 6.71 -14.58 6.79
N GLU A 141 6.14 -14.26 5.62
CA GLU A 141 4.81 -13.63 5.55
C GLU A 141 3.83 -14.40 4.64
N VAL A 142 4.18 -14.60 3.38
CA VAL A 142 3.33 -15.28 2.37
C VAL A 142 2.82 -16.65 2.84
N PRO A 143 3.60 -17.50 3.53
CA PRO A 143 3.12 -18.80 4.01
C PRO A 143 1.98 -18.74 5.04
N PHE A 144 1.77 -17.59 5.69
CA PHE A 144 0.77 -17.42 6.75
C PHE A 144 -0.50 -16.70 6.26
N ASN A 145 -0.49 -16.18 5.04
CA ASN A 145 -1.64 -15.58 4.39
C ASN A 145 -2.43 -16.61 3.56
N ARG A 146 -3.71 -16.33 3.35
CA ARG A 146 -4.63 -17.20 2.62
C ARG A 146 -4.81 -16.80 1.16
N PHE A 147 -4.82 -15.50 0.86
CA PHE A 147 -5.05 -14.93 -0.47
C PHE A 147 -6.40 -15.30 -1.14
N ASP A 148 -7.30 -15.97 -0.43
CA ASP A 148 -8.61 -16.42 -0.95
C ASP A 148 -9.79 -15.60 -0.39
N ASP A 149 -9.54 -14.75 0.61
CA ASP A 149 -10.55 -13.89 1.17
C ASP A 149 -10.89 -12.75 0.21
N PRO A 150 -12.19 -12.50 -0.07
CA PRO A 150 -12.57 -11.41 -0.95
C PRO A 150 -12.21 -10.07 -0.27
N PRO A 151 -11.51 -9.15 -0.96
CA PRO A 151 -10.95 -7.94 -0.36
C PRO A 151 -12.00 -6.87 0.04
N GLY A 152 -13.28 -7.23 0.06
CA GLY A 152 -14.40 -6.32 0.25
C GLY A 152 -14.89 -5.69 -1.06
N PRO A 153 -15.89 -4.80 -1.00
CA PRO A 153 -16.62 -4.34 -2.18
C PRO A 153 -15.96 -3.16 -2.92
N ARG A 154 -14.89 -2.57 -2.38
CA ARG A 154 -14.26 -1.38 -2.97
C ARG A 154 -13.24 -1.81 -4.05
N PRO A 155 -13.27 -1.24 -5.27
CA PRO A 155 -12.27 -1.52 -6.31
C PRO A 155 -10.83 -1.29 -5.84
N LEU A 156 -10.59 -0.28 -4.98
CA LEU A 156 -9.27 -0.06 -4.38
C LEU A 156 -8.79 -1.27 -3.55
N ALA A 157 -9.67 -1.93 -2.81
CA ALA A 157 -9.28 -3.10 -2.05
C ALA A 157 -8.92 -4.27 -2.97
N ALA A 158 -9.70 -4.47 -4.05
CA ALA A 158 -9.40 -5.47 -5.07
C ALA A 158 -8.04 -5.24 -5.74
N ALA A 159 -7.75 -4.00 -6.14
CA ALA A 159 -6.47 -3.63 -6.74
C ALA A 159 -5.28 -3.85 -5.78
N VAL A 160 -5.44 -3.54 -4.48
CA VAL A 160 -4.41 -3.80 -3.46
C VAL A 160 -4.20 -5.30 -3.24
N ALA A 161 -5.27 -6.10 -3.20
CA ALA A 161 -5.16 -7.56 -3.12
C ALA A 161 -4.52 -8.18 -4.37
N GLY A 162 -4.76 -7.60 -5.55
CA GLY A 162 -4.10 -7.96 -6.80
C GLY A 162 -2.57 -7.87 -6.68
N ALA A 163 -2.06 -6.79 -6.09
CA ALA A 163 -0.62 -6.64 -5.82
C ALA A 163 -0.07 -7.74 -4.88
N GLY A 164 -0.84 -8.17 -3.88
CA GLY A 164 -0.48 -9.31 -3.04
C GLY A 164 -0.43 -10.63 -3.81
N THR A 165 -1.37 -10.82 -4.75
CA THR A 165 -1.40 -12.00 -5.63
C THR A 165 -0.18 -12.07 -6.55
N ASP A 166 0.34 -10.92 -7.00
CA ASP A 166 1.60 -10.86 -7.75
C ASP A 166 2.79 -11.33 -6.90
N VAL A 167 2.86 -10.93 -5.62
CA VAL A 167 3.91 -11.42 -4.70
C VAL A 167 3.79 -12.93 -4.48
N LEU A 168 2.57 -13.44 -4.28
CA LEU A 168 2.34 -14.88 -4.17
C LEU A 168 2.82 -15.63 -5.43
N ALA A 169 2.57 -15.08 -6.62
CA ALA A 169 3.04 -15.65 -7.88
C ALA A 169 4.57 -15.64 -7.96
N LEU A 170 5.23 -14.56 -7.54
CA LEU A 170 6.69 -14.47 -7.46
C LEU A 170 7.26 -15.50 -6.48
N CYS A 171 6.67 -15.66 -5.29
CA CYS A 171 7.13 -16.63 -4.29
C CYS A 171 7.05 -18.08 -4.76
N ARG A 172 6.04 -18.42 -5.57
CA ARG A 172 5.93 -19.77 -6.18
C ARG A 172 7.06 -20.06 -7.17
N ILE A 173 7.69 -19.04 -7.74
CA ILE A 173 8.82 -19.18 -8.67
C ILE A 173 10.15 -19.08 -7.90
N TRP A 174 10.21 -18.25 -6.86
CA TRP A 174 11.41 -18.01 -6.06
C TRP A 174 11.77 -19.19 -5.15
N GLU A 175 10.78 -20.02 -4.77
CA GLU A 175 10.95 -21.31 -4.09
C GLU A 175 11.76 -21.26 -2.78
N VAL A 176 11.50 -20.25 -1.95
CA VAL A 176 12.09 -20.16 -0.60
C VAL A 176 11.30 -21.05 0.38
N SER A 177 12.01 -21.75 1.26
CA SER A 177 11.38 -22.57 2.30
C SER A 177 10.71 -21.67 3.36
N PRO A 178 9.48 -21.98 3.79
CA PRO A 178 8.82 -21.24 4.86
C PRO A 178 9.63 -21.26 6.15
N SER A 179 9.61 -20.14 6.87
CA SER A 179 10.11 -20.04 8.24
C SER A 179 9.24 -20.87 9.19
N SER A 180 9.76 -21.12 10.39
CA SER A 180 8.96 -21.77 11.44
C SER A 180 7.76 -20.90 11.81
N ALA A 181 6.66 -21.53 12.26
CA ALA A 181 5.44 -20.83 12.70
C ALA A 181 5.66 -19.79 13.82
N THR A 182 6.82 -19.79 14.47
CA THR A 182 7.23 -18.72 15.39
C THR A 182 7.42 -17.36 14.70
N ALA A 183 7.65 -17.33 13.39
CA ALA A 183 7.71 -16.11 12.59
C ALA A 183 6.36 -15.40 12.57
N ASP A 184 5.26 -16.14 12.71
CA ASP A 184 3.87 -15.64 12.72
C ASP A 184 3.32 -15.39 14.14
N GLN A 185 4.19 -15.32 15.15
CA GLN A 185 3.77 -15.11 16.55
C GLN A 185 3.94 -13.66 16.98
N PRO A 186 3.04 -13.15 17.84
CA PRO A 186 3.20 -11.82 18.39
C PRO A 186 4.48 -11.72 19.22
N VAL A 187 5.11 -10.55 19.15
CA VAL A 187 6.30 -10.24 19.94
C VAL A 187 5.86 -9.66 21.29
N TYR A 188 6.32 -10.29 22.37
CA TYR A 188 6.08 -9.83 23.74
C TYR A 188 7.35 -9.20 24.32
N SER A 189 7.19 -8.16 25.13
CA SER A 189 8.30 -7.55 25.87
C SER A 189 7.86 -7.01 27.21
N GLU A 190 8.78 -6.93 28.16
CA GLU A 190 8.59 -6.23 29.44
C GLU A 190 9.18 -4.81 29.42
N VAL A 191 9.76 -4.39 28.30
CA VAL A 191 10.38 -3.06 28.15
C VAL A 191 9.39 -2.08 27.53
N ASP A 192 9.48 -0.81 27.93
CA ASP A 192 8.67 0.25 27.31
C ASP A 192 8.99 0.37 25.82
N VAL A 193 7.93 0.32 24.99
CA VAL A 193 7.99 0.47 23.54
C VAL A 193 7.14 1.66 23.10
N LEU A 194 7.72 2.59 22.36
CA LEU A 194 6.97 3.65 21.70
C LEU A 194 6.58 3.20 20.28
N LEU A 195 5.29 3.17 19.99
CA LEU A 195 4.77 2.95 18.64
C LEU A 195 4.49 4.29 17.95
N LEU A 196 5.05 4.48 16.76
CA LEU A 196 4.76 5.60 15.87
C LEU A 196 4.03 5.05 14.65
N THR A 197 2.93 5.69 14.26
CA THR A 197 2.12 5.25 13.12
C THR A 197 1.48 6.45 12.44
N GLY A 198 1.52 6.44 11.10
CA GLY A 198 0.82 7.42 10.29
C GLY A 198 -0.67 7.11 10.22
N ARG A 199 -1.52 8.08 10.58
CA ARG A 199 -2.99 7.96 10.40
C ARG A 199 -3.41 7.66 8.95
N LEU A 200 -2.60 8.11 7.99
CA LEU A 200 -2.84 7.96 6.57
C LEU A 200 -1.86 6.98 5.92
N ASP A 201 -1.18 6.15 6.71
CA ASP A 201 -0.23 5.16 6.19
C ASP A 201 -0.99 4.02 5.50
N PRO A 202 -0.89 3.86 4.17
CA PRO A 202 -1.56 2.80 3.43
C PRO A 202 -0.71 1.53 3.29
N VAL A 203 0.52 1.53 3.83
CA VAL A 203 1.51 0.44 3.71
C VAL A 203 1.62 -0.33 5.03
N THR A 204 1.63 0.37 6.17
CA THR A 204 1.46 -0.21 7.50
C THR A 204 0.28 0.46 8.22
N PRO A 205 -0.95 0.03 7.92
CA PRO A 205 -2.17 0.67 8.43
C PRO A 205 -2.15 0.81 9.95
N THR A 206 -2.75 1.89 10.47
CA THR A 206 -2.80 2.16 11.93
C THR A 206 -3.35 1.00 12.76
N ALA A 207 -4.22 0.15 12.18
CA ALA A 207 -4.73 -1.05 12.82
C ALA A 207 -3.61 -2.04 13.22
N TRP A 208 -2.52 -2.14 12.44
CA TRP A 208 -1.38 -3.00 12.72
C TRP A 208 -0.57 -2.51 13.93
N ALA A 209 -0.44 -1.20 14.11
CA ALA A 209 0.11 -0.64 15.34
C ALA A 209 -0.78 -0.94 16.55
N GLY A 210 -2.11 -0.94 16.37
CA GLY A 210 -3.06 -1.40 17.38
C GLY A 210 -2.85 -2.86 17.78
N ALA A 211 -2.77 -3.77 16.80
CA ALA A 211 -2.48 -5.18 17.02
C ALA A 211 -1.12 -5.40 17.71
N THR A 212 -0.10 -4.64 17.32
CA THR A 212 1.22 -4.66 17.98
C THR A 212 1.11 -4.25 19.46
N ALA A 213 0.33 -3.20 19.76
CA ALA A 213 0.16 -2.69 21.11
C ALA A 213 -0.55 -3.68 22.06
N GLU A 214 -1.39 -4.58 21.55
CA GLU A 214 -2.07 -5.59 22.37
C GLU A 214 -1.10 -6.59 23.04
N HIS A 215 0.13 -6.68 22.53
CA HIS A 215 1.15 -7.61 23.00
C HIS A 215 2.36 -6.94 23.68
N LEU A 216 2.32 -5.60 23.81
CA LEU A 216 3.38 -4.78 24.40
C LEU A 216 2.82 -3.97 25.60
N PRO A 217 3.67 -3.55 26.55
CA PRO A 217 3.25 -2.82 27.74
C PRO A 217 2.79 -1.39 27.46
#